data_AF-A0AAU5ZWC1-F1
#
_entry.id   AF-A0AAU5ZWC1-F1
#
_cell.length_a   1.000
_cell.length_b   1.000
_cell.length_c   1.000
_cell.angle_alpha   90.00
_cell.angle_beta   90.00
_cell.angle_gamma   90.00
#
_symmetry.space_group_name_H-M   'P 1'
#
loop_
_entity.id
_entity.type
_entity.pdbx_description
1 polymer ?
#
loop_
_entity_poly.entity_id
_entity_poly.type
_entity_poly.pdbx_seq_one_letter_code
_entity_poly.pdbx_strand_id
1 'polypeptide(L)'
;MRIAIVGGGPGGLYFAALMKQLDPSHEITVWERNAPDDTFGFGVVFSDETLGGIENADTVVHDAMENRFARWPTGSATRSPPRRGRP
;
A
#
# COMPACT_ATOMS: atom_id res chain seq x y z
N MET A 1 -6.77 -23.85 -6.05
CA MET A 1 -7.49 -23.18 -7.17
C MET A 1 -6.50 -22.67 -8.21
N ARG A 2 -6.95 -22.32 -9.42
CA ARG A 2 -6.13 -21.67 -10.46
C ARG A 2 -6.52 -20.19 -10.60
N ILE A 3 -5.55 -19.29 -10.52
CA ILE A 3 -5.78 -17.85 -10.44
C ILE A 3 -4.87 -17.14 -11.46
N ALA A 4 -5.47 -16.33 -12.33
CA ALA A 4 -4.75 -15.46 -13.25
C ALA A 4 -4.85 -14.01 -12.76
N ILE A 5 -3.71 -13.37 -12.54
CA ILE A 5 -3.60 -11.97 -12.11
C ILE A 5 -3.04 -11.16 -13.27
N VAL A 6 -3.71 -10.09 -13.64
CA VAL A 6 -3.25 -9.16 -14.69
C VAL A 6 -2.73 -7.90 -14.00
N GLY A 7 -1.43 -7.68 -14.08
CA GLY A 7 -0.70 -6.61 -13.39
C GLY A 7 0.14 -7.11 -12.22
N GLY A 8 1.45 -6.89 -12.29
CA GLY A 8 2.46 -7.13 -11.25
C GLY A 8 2.68 -5.94 -10.31
N GLY A 9 1.68 -5.06 -10.19
CA GLY A 9 1.70 -3.98 -9.21
C GLY A 9 1.48 -4.47 -7.77
N PRO A 10 1.57 -3.57 -6.77
CA PRO A 10 1.52 -3.93 -5.35
C PRO A 10 0.23 -4.68 -4.96
N GLY A 11 -0.93 -4.29 -5.51
CA GLY A 11 -2.19 -4.99 -5.23
C GLY A 11 -2.22 -6.43 -5.76
N GLY A 12 -1.73 -6.66 -6.99
CA GLY A 12 -1.71 -7.98 -7.61
C GLY A 12 -0.72 -8.92 -6.93
N LEU A 13 0.48 -8.43 -6.63
CA LEU A 13 1.50 -9.21 -5.92
C LEU A 13 1.09 -9.52 -4.47
N TYR A 14 0.49 -8.55 -3.77
CA TYR A 14 0.03 -8.78 -2.40
C TYR A 14 -1.11 -9.80 -2.35
N PHE A 15 -2.07 -9.71 -3.28
CA PHE A 15 -3.12 -10.72 -3.40
C PHE A 15 -2.55 -12.11 -3.69
N ALA A 16 -1.57 -12.22 -4.60
CA ALA A 16 -0.89 -13.50 -4.88
C ALA A 16 -0.24 -14.09 -3.62
N ALA A 17 0.42 -13.26 -2.81
CA ALA A 17 1.05 -13.66 -1.56
C ALA A 17 0.02 -14.17 -0.54
N LEU A 18 -1.07 -13.41 -0.31
CA LEU A 18 -2.14 -13.82 0.60
C LEU A 18 -2.78 -15.15 0.19
N MET A 19 -3.04 -15.36 -1.10
CA MET A 19 -3.61 -16.63 -1.59
C MET A 19 -2.66 -17.81 -1.35
N LYS A 20 -1.34 -17.60 -1.48
CA LYS A 20 -0.34 -18.63 -1.15
C LYS A 20 -0.22 -18.89 0.35
N GLN A 21 -0.37 -17.87 1.19
CA GLN A 21 -0.38 -18.03 2.64
C GLN A 21 -1.62 -18.81 3.10
N LEU A 22 -2.78 -18.54 2.50
CA LEU A 22 -4.03 -19.23 2.81
C LEU A 22 -4.00 -20.71 2.43
N ASP A 23 -3.52 -21.02 1.22
CA ASP A 23 -3.26 -22.39 0.79
C ASP A 23 -2.14 -22.41 -0.28
N PRO A 24 -0.99 -23.03 0.02
CA PRO A 24 0.13 -23.13 -0.92
C PRO A 24 -0.20 -23.87 -2.23
N SER A 25 -1.27 -24.69 -2.25
CA SER A 25 -1.73 -25.47 -3.41
C SER A 25 -2.32 -24.60 -4.53
N HIS A 26 -2.62 -23.33 -4.27
CA HIS A 26 -3.09 -22.39 -5.29
C HIS A 26 -2.09 -22.27 -6.45
N GLU A 27 -2.50 -22.56 -7.68
CA GLU A 27 -1.73 -22.27 -8.89
C GLU A 27 -2.02 -20.83 -9.30
N ILE A 28 -1.00 -19.96 -9.22
CA ILE A 28 -1.15 -18.53 -9.49
C ILE A 28 -0.20 -18.14 -10.61
N THR A 29 -0.74 -17.47 -11.64
CA THR A 29 0.06 -16.87 -12.71
C THR A 29 -0.17 -15.37 -12.72
N VAL A 30 0.92 -14.59 -12.65
CA VAL A 30 0.90 -13.13 -12.76
C VAL A 30 1.39 -12.74 -14.14
N TRP A 31 0.58 -11.97 -14.85
CA TRP A 31 0.90 -11.42 -16.16
C TRP A 31 1.19 -9.93 -16.01
N GLU A 32 2.45 -9.53 -16.16
CA GLU A 32 2.88 -8.14 -16.20
C GLU A 32 3.39 -7.81 -17.60
N ARG A 33 3.04 -6.61 -18.08
CA ARG A 33 3.49 -6.12 -19.39
C ARG A 33 4.93 -5.64 -19.34
N ASN A 34 5.28 -4.94 -18.26
CA ASN A 34 6.58 -4.29 -18.10
C ASN A 34 7.64 -5.28 -17.63
N ALA A 35 8.91 -4.92 -17.84
CA ALA A 35 10.01 -5.69 -17.27
C ALA A 35 9.97 -5.61 -15.72
N PRO A 36 10.50 -6.60 -14.98
CA PRO A 36 10.44 -6.60 -13.51
C PRO A 36 11.07 -5.36 -12.85
N ASP A 37 12.06 -4.76 -13.51
CA ASP A 37 12.76 -3.54 -13.12
C ASP A 37 12.11 -2.26 -13.67
N ASP A 38 11.17 -2.37 -14.60
CA ASP A 38 10.40 -1.27 -15.17
C ASP A 38 9.14 -1.00 -14.33
N THR A 39 9.38 -0.61 -13.07
CA THR A 39 8.31 -0.34 -12.10
C THR A 39 7.94 1.14 -12.12
N PHE A 40 6.71 1.43 -12.52
CA PHE A 40 6.13 2.76 -12.34
C PHE A 40 5.64 2.90 -10.90
N GLY A 41 6.41 3.60 -10.07
CA GLY A 41 6.03 3.88 -8.69
C GLY A 41 4.85 4.85 -8.62
N PHE A 42 3.82 4.49 -7.86
CA PHE A 42 2.77 5.41 -7.43
C PHE A 42 2.64 5.33 -5.91
N GLY A 43 2.44 6.47 -5.26
CA GLY A 43 2.19 6.53 -3.83
C GLY A 43 0.73 6.24 -3.52
N VAL A 44 0.48 5.39 -2.52
CA VAL A 44 -0.85 5.19 -1.94
C VAL A 44 -0.85 5.65 -0.49
N VAL A 45 -1.96 6.24 -0.05
CA VAL A 45 -2.17 6.63 1.35
C VAL A 45 -3.26 5.73 1.90
N PHE A 46 -2.97 5.05 3.00
CA PHE A 46 -3.94 4.22 3.70
C PHE A 46 -4.53 4.99 4.88
N SER A 47 -5.81 4.75 5.17
CA SER A 47 -6.41 5.13 6.44
C SER A 47 -5.93 4.19 7.55
N ASP A 48 -6.05 4.62 8.81
CA ASP A 48 -5.78 3.78 9.98
C ASP A 48 -6.60 2.49 9.96
N GLU A 49 -7.87 2.56 9.51
CA GLU A 49 -8.74 1.39 9.35
C GLU A 49 -8.19 0.40 8.31
N THR A 50 -7.69 0.90 7.17
CA THR A 50 -7.13 0.02 6.13
C THR A 50 -5.82 -0.61 6.61
N LEU A 51 -5.00 0.13 7.35
CA LEU A 51 -3.78 -0.40 7.97
C LEU A 51 -4.10 -1.53 8.96
N GLY A 52 -5.10 -1.35 9.82
CA GLY A 52 -5.56 -2.41 10.72
C GLY A 52 -6.07 -3.64 9.96
N GLY A 53 -6.69 -3.46 8.79
CA GLY A 53 -7.06 -4.58 7.91
C GLY A 53 -5.86 -5.36 7.38
N ILE A 54 -4.77 -4.66 7.03
CA ILE A 54 -3.52 -5.28 6.56
C ILE A 54 -2.82 -6.01 7.71
N GLU A 55 -2.72 -5.40 8.89
CA GLU A 55 -2.13 -6.02 10.09
C GLU A 55 -2.79 -7.35 10.43
N ASN A 56 -4.13 -7.40 10.41
CA ASN A 56 -4.88 -8.62 10.68
C ASN A 56 -4.69 -9.72 9.63
N ALA A 57 -4.36 -9.35 8.38
CA ALA A 57 -4.20 -10.29 7.28
C ALA A 57 -2.76 -10.79 7.14
N ASP A 58 -1.77 -9.92 7.34
CA ASP A 58 -0.35 -10.21 7.15
C ASP A 58 0.51 -9.24 7.98
N THR A 59 0.94 -9.70 9.16
CA THR A 59 1.79 -8.93 10.05
C THR A 59 3.18 -8.66 9.46
N VAL A 60 3.70 -9.53 8.59
CA VAL A 60 5.03 -9.34 7.98
C VAL A 60 5.00 -8.16 7.02
N VAL A 61 3.95 -8.07 6.19
CA VAL A 61 3.77 -6.96 5.28
C VAL A 61 3.46 -5.68 6.04
N HIS A 62 2.60 -5.74 7.07
CA HIS A 62 2.33 -4.59 7.93
C HIS A 62 3.61 -4.01 8.55
N ASP A 63 4.42 -4.84 9.20
CA ASP A 63 5.66 -4.41 9.85
C ASP A 63 6.68 -3.86 8.84
N ALA A 64 6.78 -4.47 7.66
CA ALA A 64 7.64 -3.96 6.60
C ALA A 64 7.20 -2.59 6.08
N MET A 65 5.88 -2.37 5.96
CA MET A 65 5.29 -1.09 5.58
C MET A 65 5.51 -0.03 6.67
N GLU A 66 5.27 -0.36 7.94
CA GLU A 66 5.50 0.54 9.09
C GLU A 66 6.93 1.08 9.14
N ASN A 67 7.92 0.21 8.92
CA ASN A 67 9.33 0.59 8.91
C ASN A 67 9.71 1.55 7.76
N ARG A 68 8.84 1.71 6.75
CA ARG A 68 9.11 2.50 5.54
C ARG A 68 8.08 3.61 5.27
N PHE A 69 7.05 3.76 6.10
CA PHE A 69 6.05 4.82 5.90
C PHE A 69 6.61 6.22 6.11
N ALA A 70 6.32 7.10 5.16
CA ALA A 70 6.32 8.53 5.41
C ALA A 70 5.04 8.88 6.18
N ARG A 71 5.14 9.03 7.51
CA ARG A 71 4.03 9.56 8.32
C ARG A 71 4.05 11.08 8.25
N TRP A 72 2.94 11.68 7.82
CA TRP A 72 2.73 13.11 8.04
C TRP A 72 2.14 13.30 9.43
N PRO A 73 2.82 14.02 10.34
CA PRO A 73 2.20 14.38 11.60
C PRO A 73 0.98 15.26 11.31
N THR A 74 -0.19 14.84 11.76
CA THR A 74 -1.36 15.70 11.86
C THR A 74 -1.06 16.74 12.95
N GLY A 75 -0.49 17.88 12.54
CA GLY A 75 -0.02 18.90 13.48
C GLY A 75 0.05 20.29 12.84
N SER A 76 -0.96 21.11 13.16
CA SER A 76 -1.09 22.55 12.90
C SER A 76 -1.03 23.02 11.45
N ALA A 77 -2.18 22.98 10.77
CA ALA A 77 -2.54 24.16 9.98
C ALA A 77 -2.75 25.32 10.97
N THR A 78 -1.67 25.98 11.39
CA THR A 78 -1.75 27.22 12.14
C THR A 78 -2.37 28.23 11.18
N ARG A 79 -3.68 28.46 11.34
CA ARG A 79 -4.41 29.50 10.65
C ARG A 79 -3.65 30.80 10.93
N SER A 80 -2.94 31.32 9.94
CA SER A 80 -2.26 32.61 10.07
C SER A 80 -3.31 33.63 10.49
N PRO A 81 -3.08 34.44 11.54
CA PRO A 81 -4.04 35.46 11.92
C PRO A 81 -4.21 36.42 10.74
N PRO A 82 -5.41 36.97 10.51
CA PRO A 82 -5.65 37.88 9.41
C PRO A 82 -4.66 39.05 9.52
N ARG A 83 -3.88 39.27 8.47
CA ARG A 83 -3.04 40.46 8.35
C ARG A 83 -3.95 41.67 8.53
N ARG A 84 -3.82 42.38 9.65
CA ARG A 84 -4.42 43.69 9.82
C ARG A 84 -3.91 44.56 8.66
N GLY A 85 -4.80 44.93 7.77
CA GLY A 85 -4.54 45.99 6.81
C GLY A 85 -4.24 47.26 7.59
N ARG A 86 -3.05 47.84 7.38
CA ARG A 86 -2.84 49.27 7.57
C ARG A 86 -3.51 49.99 6.39
N PRO A 87 -4.20 51.10 6.67
CA PRO A 87 -3.51 52.40 6.65
C PRO A 87 -3.12 52.88 8.04
#